data_AF-A0A485B0H7-F1
#
_entry.id   AF-A0A485B0H7-F1
#
_cell.length_a   1.000
_cell.length_b   1.000
_cell.length_c   1.000
_cell.angle_alpha   90.00
_cell.angle_beta   90.00
_cell.angle_gamma   90.00
#
_symmetry.space_group_name_H-M   'P 1'
#
loop_
_entity.id
_entity.type
_entity.pdbx_description
1 polymer ?
#
loop_
_entity_poly.entity_id
_entity_poly.type
_entity_poly.pdbx_seq_one_letter_code
_entity_poly.pdbx_strand_id
1 'polypeptide(L)'
;MAMSALLNGVITPQTSFFGAPTWTLPGTQRHYRDWKKSGHGMLNVTKAIEESADTFFYQVAYMMGIDRIHTMLSQFGLRKALRDRSR
;
A
#
# COMPACT_ATOMS: atom_id res chain seq x y z
N MET A 1 5.57 -3.36 -1.99
CA MET A 1 4.67 -3.31 -0.81
C MET A 1 3.91 -4.63 -0.61
N ALA A 2 3.13 -5.11 -1.58
CA ALA A 2 2.38 -6.37 -1.49
C ALA A 2 3.22 -7.58 -1.02
N MET A 3 4.37 -7.81 -1.64
CA MET A 3 5.28 -8.90 -1.27
C MET A 3 5.66 -8.89 0.21
N SER A 4 6.01 -7.72 0.76
CA SER A 4 6.38 -7.59 2.16
C SER A 4 5.19 -7.78 3.09
N ALA A 5 4.01 -7.29 2.71
CA ALA A 5 2.81 -7.50 3.50
C ALA A 5 2.43 -8.98 3.59
N LEU A 6 2.62 -9.74 2.50
CA LEU A 6 2.43 -11.19 2.46
C LEU A 6 3.48 -11.94 3.28
N LEU A 7 4.77 -11.59 3.11
CA LEU A 7 5.88 -12.25 3.84
C LEU A 7 5.80 -12.04 5.35
N ASN A 8 5.34 -10.87 5.80
CA ASN A 8 5.18 -10.58 7.22
C ASN A 8 3.81 -11.00 7.78
N GLY A 9 2.97 -11.68 6.98
CA GLY A 9 1.65 -12.15 7.40
C GLY A 9 0.64 -11.05 7.71
N VAL A 10 0.89 -9.81 7.27
CA VAL A 10 -0.02 -8.66 7.46
C VAL A 10 -1.28 -8.82 6.61
N ILE A 11 -1.12 -9.44 5.43
CA ILE A 11 -2.21 -9.88 4.58
C ILE A 11 -1.93 -11.31 4.10
N THR A 12 -2.99 -11.99 3.67
CA THR A 12 -2.95 -13.25 2.92
C THR A 12 -3.46 -13.04 1.50
N PRO A 13 -3.23 -13.96 0.56
CA PRO A 13 -3.81 -13.87 -0.79
C PRO A 13 -5.34 -13.77 -0.82
N GLN A 14 -6.01 -14.28 0.22
CA GLN A 14 -7.46 -14.26 0.40
C GLN A 14 -7.95 -13.01 1.13
N THR A 15 -7.03 -12.23 1.73
CA THR A 15 -7.40 -10.98 2.41
C THR A 15 -8.00 -10.03 1.39
N SER A 16 -9.19 -9.52 1.71
CA SER A 16 -9.96 -8.67 0.82
C SER A 16 -10.44 -7.43 1.53
N PHE A 17 -10.34 -6.29 0.86
CA PHE A 17 -10.81 -4.99 1.34
C PHE A 17 -11.74 -4.37 0.30
N PHE A 18 -12.67 -3.54 0.77
CA PHE A 18 -13.49 -2.74 -0.12
C PHE A 18 -12.73 -1.48 -0.56
N GLY A 19 -12.31 -1.45 -1.82
CA GLY A 19 -11.69 -0.31 -2.49
C GLY A 19 -12.73 0.75 -2.84
N ALA A 20 -13.08 1.56 -1.84
CA ALA A 20 -13.89 2.77 -2.03
C ALA A 20 -13.12 3.82 -2.87
N PRO A 21 -13.79 4.87 -3.41
CA PRO A 21 -13.10 5.98 -4.09
C PRO A 21 -12.09 6.72 -3.23
N THR A 22 -12.23 6.64 -1.90
CA THR A 22 -11.36 7.29 -0.93
C THR A 22 -11.12 6.39 0.27
N TRP A 23 -9.92 6.46 0.83
CA TRP A 23 -9.55 5.84 2.09
C TRP A 23 -9.30 6.93 3.14
N THR A 24 -9.80 6.73 4.36
CA THR A 24 -9.65 7.67 5.46
C THR A 24 -8.64 7.14 6.46
N LEU A 25 -7.64 7.96 6.80
CA LEU A 25 -6.67 7.60 7.83
C LEU A 25 -7.35 7.53 9.20
N PRO A 26 -7.38 6.37 9.87
CA PRO A 26 -8.05 6.22 11.16
C PRO A 26 -7.56 7.24 12.19
N GLY A 27 -8.50 7.83 12.94
CA GLY A 27 -8.22 8.88 13.91
C GLY A 27 -8.05 10.29 13.33
N THR A 28 -8.26 10.48 12.01
CA THR A 28 -8.18 11.80 11.36
C THR A 28 -9.33 12.01 10.37
N GLN A 29 -9.50 13.25 9.91
CA GLN A 29 -10.40 13.60 8.80
C GLN A 29 -9.71 13.62 7.44
N ARG A 30 -8.50 13.05 7.33
CA ARG A 30 -7.70 13.10 6.12
C ARG A 30 -8.07 11.96 5.19
N HIS A 31 -8.53 12.32 3.99
CA HIS A 31 -8.89 11.38 2.93
C HIS A 31 -7.79 11.29 1.88
N TYR A 32 -7.52 10.06 1.44
CA TYR A 32 -6.62 9.73 0.35
C TYR A 32 -7.47 9.15 -0.78
N ARG A 33 -7.32 9.70 -1.99
CA ARG A 33 -8.16 9.31 -3.13
C ARG A 33 -7.52 8.16 -3.87
N ASP A 34 -8.38 7.29 -4.36
CA ASP A 34 -8.05 6.35 -5.41
C ASP A 34 -8.03 7.07 -6.76
N TRP A 35 -7.23 6.58 -7.72
CA TRP A 35 -7.29 7.08 -9.10
C TRP A 35 -8.66 6.82 -9.74
N LYS A 36 -9.33 5.73 -9.36
CA LYS A 36 -10.65 5.38 -9.87
C LYS A 36 -11.75 6.04 -9.03
N LYS A 37 -12.41 7.06 -9.61
CA LYS A 37 -13.46 7.85 -8.95
C LYS A 37 -14.67 7.03 -8.48
N SER A 38 -14.98 5.90 -9.13
CA SER A 38 -16.05 4.99 -8.73
C SER A 38 -15.62 3.96 -7.68
N GLY A 39 -14.32 3.88 -7.39
CA GLY A 39 -13.73 2.81 -6.60
C GLY A 39 -13.59 1.51 -7.39
N HIS A 40 -12.95 0.55 -6.75
CA HIS A 40 -12.63 -0.77 -7.30
C HIS A 40 -13.54 -1.88 -6.74
N GLY A 41 -14.37 -1.60 -5.74
CA GLY A 41 -15.20 -2.62 -5.11
C GLY A 41 -14.36 -3.59 -4.27
N MET A 42 -14.71 -4.88 -4.23
CA MET A 42 -13.96 -5.86 -3.44
C MET A 42 -12.63 -6.25 -4.11
N LEU A 43 -11.54 -5.99 -3.41
CA LEU A 43 -10.17 -6.21 -3.87
C LEU A 43 -9.42 -7.17 -2.95
N ASN A 44 -8.87 -8.22 -3.54
CA ASN A 44 -7.77 -8.97 -2.94
C ASN A 44 -6.42 -8.43 -3.46
N VAL A 45 -5.31 -8.95 -2.94
CA VAL A 45 -3.97 -8.48 -3.32
C VAL A 45 -3.68 -8.64 -4.82
N THR A 46 -4.20 -9.70 -5.45
CA THR A 46 -4.03 -9.94 -6.90
C THR A 46 -4.72 -8.85 -7.71
N LYS A 47 -6.02 -8.63 -7.48
CA LYS A 47 -6.79 -7.58 -8.16
C LYS A 47 -6.24 -6.18 -7.87
N ALA A 48 -5.77 -5.94 -6.65
CA ALA A 48 -5.17 -4.65 -6.30
C ALA A 48 -3.90 -4.37 -7.09
N ILE A 49 -3.10 -5.40 -7.42
CA ILE A 49 -1.94 -5.27 -8.29
C ILE A 49 -2.38 -5.10 -9.75
N GLU A 50 -3.34 -5.90 -10.23
CA GLU A 50 -3.86 -5.85 -11.61
C GLU A 50 -4.47 -4.49 -11.95
N GLU A 51 -5.29 -3.95 -11.05
CA GLU A 51 -6.01 -2.69 -11.24
C GLU A 51 -5.28 -1.48 -10.63
N SER A 52 -4.07 -1.68 -10.08
CA SER A 52 -3.28 -0.64 -9.41
C SER A 52 -4.10 0.17 -8.39
N ALA A 53 -4.87 -0.50 -7.54
CA ALA A 53 -5.81 0.14 -6.63
C ALA A 53 -5.12 0.76 -5.41
N ASP A 54 -5.07 2.09 -5.34
CA ASP A 54 -4.35 2.84 -4.32
C ASP A 54 -4.90 2.59 -2.91
N THR A 55 -6.23 2.54 -2.79
CA THR A 55 -6.92 2.40 -1.49
C THR A 55 -6.61 1.09 -0.78
N PHE A 56 -6.36 0.01 -1.53
CA PHE A 56 -5.86 -1.24 -0.98
C PHE A 56 -4.46 -1.06 -0.37
N PHE A 57 -3.55 -0.39 -1.09
CA PHE A 57 -2.18 -0.17 -0.61
C PHE A 57 -2.11 0.82 0.55
N TYR A 58 -3.01 1.80 0.65
CA TYR A 58 -3.12 2.67 1.83
C TYR A 58 -3.50 1.87 3.08
N GLN A 59 -4.51 1.00 2.98
CA GLN A 59 -4.92 0.13 4.09
C GLN A 59 -3.78 -0.81 4.52
N VAL A 60 -3.10 -1.44 3.55
CA VAL A 60 -1.97 -2.34 3.83
C VAL A 60 -0.80 -1.58 4.47
N ALA A 61 -0.48 -0.38 3.98
CA ALA A 61 0.56 0.46 4.56
C ALA A 61 0.24 0.83 6.01
N TYR A 62 -1.02 1.20 6.29
CA TYR A 62 -1.49 1.49 7.64
C TYR A 62 -1.33 0.29 8.58
N MET A 63 -1.72 -0.91 8.14
CA MET A 63 -1.58 -2.15 8.92
C MET A 63 -0.12 -2.57 9.16
N MET A 64 0.77 -2.31 8.19
CA MET A 64 2.19 -2.63 8.35
C MET A 64 2.93 -1.67 9.30
N GLY A 65 2.54 -0.39 9.32
CA GLY A 65 3.27 0.65 10.02
C GLY A 65 4.55 1.09 9.30
N ILE A 66 5.02 2.30 9.64
CA ILE A 66 6.12 2.98 8.93
C ILE A 66 7.47 2.26 9.07
N ASP A 67 7.75 1.63 10.22
CA ASP A 67 9.03 0.97 10.48
C ASP A 67 9.26 -0.24 9.57
N ARG A 68 8.22 -1.04 9.36
CA ARG A 68 8.25 -2.21 8.47
C ARG A 68 8.35 -1.78 7.00
N ILE A 69 7.63 -0.72 6.63
CA ILE A 69 7.73 -0.13 5.29
C ILE A 69 9.15 0.39 5.04
N HIS A 70 9.73 1.14 5.98
CA HIS A 70 11.07 1.70 5.86
C HIS A 70 12.14 0.61 5.70
N THR A 71 12.04 -0.45 6.49
CA THR A 71 12.94 -1.60 6.43
C THR A 71 12.86 -2.27 5.05
N MET A 72 11.64 -2.53 4.56
CA MET A 72 11.42 -3.12 3.25
C MET A 72 11.96 -2.23 2.12
N LEU A 73 11.59 -0.94 2.08
CA LEU A 73 12.04 -0.02 1.04
C LEU A 73 13.56 0.13 1.02
N SER A 74 14.21 0.04 2.18
CA SER A 74 15.67 0.03 2.29
C SER A 74 16.29 -1.22 1.65
N GLN A 75 15.66 -2.40 1.81
CA GLN A 75 16.11 -3.65 1.17
C GLN A 75 15.93 -3.64 -0.35
N PHE A 76 14.89 -2.96 -0.86
CA PHE A 76 14.69 -2.75 -2.30
C PHE A 76 15.57 -1.65 -2.91
N GLY A 77 16.53 -1.09 -2.15
CA GLY A 77 17.51 -0.13 -2.68
C GLY A 77 16.98 1.29 -2.92
N LEU A 78 15.70 1.56 -2.62
CA LEU A 78 15.07 2.88 -2.80
C LEU A 78 15.71 4.00 -1.97
N ARG A 79 16.48 3.65 -0.95
CA ARG A 79 17.26 4.61 -0.14
C ARG A 79 18.65 4.91 -0.73
N LYS A 80 19.22 4.02 -1.55
CA LYS A 80 20.59 4.17 -2.10
C LYS A 80 20.64 5.09 -3.32
N ALA A 81 19.54 5.17 -4.10
CA ALA A 81 19.47 5.98 -5.31
C ALA A 81 19.42 7.52 -5.06
N LEU A 82 19.13 7.98 -3.84
CA LEU A 82 19.07 9.41 -3.51
C LEU A 82 20.40 10.00 -3.02
N ARG A 83 21.47 9.19 -2.89
CA ARG A 83 22.82 9.66 -2.54
C ARG A 83 23.79 9.77 -3.71
N ASP A 84 23.37 9.38 -4.90
CA ASP A 84 24.27 9.27 -6.06
C ASP A 84 23.95 10.29 -7.18
N ARG A 85 23.42 11.46 -6.80
CA ARG A 85 23.29 12.64 -7.68
C ARG A 85 24.14 13.81 -7.20
N SER A 86 25.39 13.51 -6.84
CA SER A 86 26.46 14.49 -6.64
C SER A 86 27.74 13.99 -7.31
N ARG A 87 27.71 13.88 -8.65
CA ARG A 87 28.88 13.93 -9.52
C ARG A 87 28.48 14.61 -10.82
#